data_AF-A0A2M7X8W9-F1
#
_entry.id   AF-A0A2M7X8W9-F1
#
_cell.length_a   1.000
_cell.length_b   1.000
_cell.length_c   1.000
_cell.angle_alpha   90.00
_cell.angle_beta   90.00
_cell.angle_gamma   90.00
#
_symmetry.space_group_name_H-M   'P 1'
#
loop_
_entity.id
_entity.type
_entity.pdbx_description
1 polymer ?
#
loop_
_entity_poly.entity_id
_entity_poly.type
_entity_poly.pdbx_seq_one_letter_code
_entity_poly.pdbx_strand_id
1 'polypeptide(L)'
;MSREPDPEAALPADDLALLLALSGADEDREQRDSTTSYLNEIGLIPLLSSAEEIVTARALRAGDSAARKRMIEANLRLVVSAARPYIGRGLPLLELVAEGNLGLLRAVEKFDPERGFR
;
A
#
# COMPACT_ATOMS: atom_id res chain seq x y z
N MET A 1 -27.02 -0.99 3.47
CA MET A 1 -26.22 0.12 2.92
C MET A 1 -24.97 -0.50 2.33
N SER A 2 -25.03 -0.94 1.08
CA SER A 2 -23.88 -1.49 0.38
C SER A 2 -22.98 -0.33 0.02
N ARG A 3 -21.88 -0.15 0.75
CA ARG A 3 -20.85 0.81 0.37
C ARG A 3 -20.12 0.19 -0.81
N GLU A 4 -20.36 0.71 -2.01
CA GLU A 4 -19.55 0.38 -3.17
C GLU A 4 -18.07 0.55 -2.80
N PRO A 5 -17.19 -0.36 -3.24
CA PRO A 5 -15.77 -0.16 -3.03
C PRO A 5 -15.36 1.12 -3.74
N ASP A 6 -14.76 2.03 -2.99
CA ASP A 6 -14.35 3.33 -3.48
C ASP A 6 -13.35 3.14 -4.64
N PRO A 7 -13.71 3.54 -5.88
CA PRO A 7 -12.81 3.42 -7.03
C PRO A 7 -11.55 4.28 -6.89
N GLU A 8 -11.50 5.15 -5.87
CA GLU A 8 -10.37 6.04 -5.55
C GLU A 8 -9.38 5.44 -4.53
N ALA A 9 -9.67 4.26 -3.95
CA ALA A 9 -8.80 3.62 -2.96
C ALA A 9 -7.49 3.05 -3.52
N ALA A 10 -7.37 2.95 -4.85
CA ALA A 10 -6.12 2.63 -5.53
C ALA A 10 -5.60 3.90 -6.20
N LEU A 11 -4.44 4.39 -5.75
CA LEU A 11 -3.75 5.49 -6.43
C LEU A 11 -3.63 5.16 -7.92
N PRO A 12 -4.17 5.99 -8.84
CA PRO A 12 -3.86 5.83 -10.25
C PRO A 12 -2.34 5.88 -10.45
N ALA A 13 -1.81 5.21 -11.47
CA ALA A 13 -0.36 5.19 -11.72
C ALA A 13 0.23 6.61 -11.82
N ASP A 14 -0.57 7.58 -12.26
CA ASP A 14 -0.24 9.01 -12.34
C ASP A 14 0.06 9.65 -10.97
N ASP A 15 -0.50 9.12 -9.88
CA ASP A 15 -0.35 9.69 -8.53
C ASP A 15 1.02 9.37 -7.92
N LEU A 16 1.68 8.31 -8.37
CA LEU A 16 3.03 7.93 -7.93
C LEU A 16 4.09 8.87 -8.51
N ALA A 17 3.89 9.32 -9.75
CA ALA A 17 4.71 10.34 -10.38
C ALA A 17 4.56 11.70 -9.67
N LEU A 18 3.34 12.03 -9.24
CA LEU A 18 3.08 13.24 -8.45
C LEU A 18 3.77 13.18 -7.08
N LEU A 19 3.75 12.02 -6.42
CA LEU A 19 4.44 11.79 -5.15
C LEU A 19 5.96 12.01 -5.24
N LEU A 20 6.59 11.51 -6.31
CA LEU A 20 8.00 11.75 -6.59
C LEU A 20 8.31 13.25 -6.76
N ALA A 21 7.43 13.99 -7.42
CA ALA A 21 7.60 15.44 -7.57
C ALA A 21 7.47 16.18 -6.23
N LEU A 22 6.61 15.71 -5.33
CA LEU A 22 6.39 16.32 -4.01
C LEU A 22 7.48 15.98 -2.99
N SER A 23 8.14 14.83 -3.10
CA SER A 23 9.24 14.44 -2.19
C SER A 23 10.56 15.18 -2.51
N GLY A 24 10.73 15.64 -3.76
CA GLY A 24 11.99 16.17 -4.28
C GLY A 24 12.41 17.58 -3.87
N ALA A 25 11.71 18.30 -2.98
CA ALA A 25 12.12 19.65 -2.61
C ALA A 25 13.35 19.66 -1.67
N ASP A 26 13.41 18.70 -0.73
CA ASP A 26 14.43 18.66 0.34
C ASP A 26 15.26 17.35 0.37
N GLU A 27 14.99 16.39 -0.54
CA GLU A 27 15.69 15.10 -0.58
C GLU A 27 17.00 15.16 -1.39
N ASP A 28 18.07 14.51 -0.92
CA ASP A 28 19.30 14.31 -1.70
C ASP A 28 19.11 13.26 -2.81
N ARG A 29 19.97 13.29 -3.84
CA ARG A 29 19.83 12.48 -5.07
C ARG A 29 19.68 10.97 -4.80
N GLU A 30 20.46 10.42 -3.90
CA GLU A 30 20.42 8.99 -3.56
C GLU A 30 19.07 8.58 -2.94
N GLN A 31 18.49 9.46 -2.12
CA GLN A 31 17.17 9.25 -1.51
C GLN A 31 16.06 9.27 -2.57
N ARG A 32 16.16 10.17 -3.55
CA ARG A 32 15.22 10.23 -4.69
C ARG A 32 15.32 8.99 -5.58
N ASP A 33 16.52 8.52 -5.85
CA ASP A 33 16.76 7.31 -6.64
C ASP A 33 16.17 6.07 -5.93
N SER A 34 16.37 5.97 -4.60
CA SER A 34 15.81 4.90 -3.77
C SER A 34 14.28 4.94 -3.72
N THR A 35 13.70 6.14 -3.57
CA THR A 35 12.25 6.34 -3.57
C THR A 35 11.65 5.95 -4.92
N THR A 36 12.30 6.34 -6.01
CA THR A 36 11.87 5.98 -7.38
C THR A 36 11.91 4.48 -7.61
N SER A 37 12.97 3.78 -7.20
CA SER A 37 13.07 2.32 -7.33
C SER A 37 11.94 1.63 -6.58
N TYR A 38 11.72 2.01 -5.31
CA TYR A 38 10.67 1.42 -4.49
C TYR A 38 9.28 1.59 -5.09
N LEU A 39 8.95 2.81 -5.54
CA LEU A 39 7.66 3.12 -6.13
C LEU A 39 7.44 2.35 -7.45
N ASN A 40 8.47 2.22 -8.28
CA ASN A 40 8.40 1.41 -9.48
C ASN A 40 8.16 -0.08 -9.16
N GLU A 41 8.86 -0.63 -8.18
CA GLU A 41 8.73 -2.04 -7.78
C GLU A 41 7.30 -2.36 -7.30
N ILE A 42 6.74 -1.56 -6.40
CA ILE A 42 5.38 -1.80 -5.90
C ILE A 42 4.31 -1.51 -6.97
N GLY A 43 4.61 -0.65 -7.95
CA GLY A 43 3.74 -0.34 -9.07
C GLY A 43 3.54 -1.53 -10.02
N LEU A 44 4.50 -2.46 -10.06
CA LEU A 44 4.43 -3.69 -10.87
C LEU A 44 3.59 -4.79 -10.22
N ILE A 45 3.27 -4.68 -8.94
CA ILE A 45 2.51 -5.69 -8.20
C ILE A 45 1.02 -5.60 -8.61
N PRO A 46 0.42 -6.70 -9.10
CA PRO A 46 -1.00 -6.71 -9.45
C PRO A 46 -1.89 -6.47 -8.23
N LEU A 47 -2.90 -5.62 -8.40
CA LEU A 47 -3.94 -5.41 -7.39
C LEU A 47 -4.85 -6.64 -7.27
N LEU A 48 -5.43 -6.82 -6.09
CA LEU A 48 -6.47 -7.83 -5.88
C LEU A 48 -7.84 -7.25 -6.29
N SER A 49 -8.58 -8.00 -7.10
CA SER A 49 -10.01 -7.79 -7.24
C SER A 49 -10.75 -8.15 -5.94
N SER A 50 -12.00 -7.70 -5.80
CA SER A 50 -12.84 -8.04 -4.65
C SER A 50 -13.05 -9.53 -4.45
N ALA A 51 -13.14 -10.30 -5.52
CA ALA A 51 -13.25 -11.75 -5.43
C ALA A 51 -11.93 -12.37 -4.94
N GLU A 52 -10.79 -11.94 -5.49
CA GLU A 52 -9.47 -12.43 -5.07
C GLU A 52 -9.14 -12.07 -3.63
N GLU A 53 -9.56 -10.89 -3.16
CA GLU A 53 -9.32 -10.47 -1.78
C GLU A 53 -10.00 -11.41 -0.79
N ILE A 54 -11.26 -11.79 -1.04
CA ILE A 54 -12.00 -12.75 -0.19
C ILE A 54 -11.29 -14.12 -0.19
N VAL A 55 -10.88 -14.62 -1.35
CA VAL A 55 -10.20 -15.91 -1.47
C VAL A 55 -8.85 -15.88 -0.75
N THR A 56 -8.06 -14.82 -0.99
CA THR A 56 -6.73 -14.64 -0.38
C THR A 56 -6.86 -14.49 1.13
N ALA A 57 -7.84 -13.73 1.63
CA ALA A 57 -8.09 -13.54 3.05
C ALA A 57 -8.49 -14.84 3.76
N ARG A 58 -9.33 -15.68 3.12
CA ARG A 58 -9.69 -16.99 3.67
C ARG A 58 -8.48 -17.93 3.74
N ALA A 59 -7.66 -17.96 2.69
CA ALA A 59 -6.43 -18.76 2.68
C ALA A 59 -5.42 -18.28 3.75
N LEU A 60 -5.28 -16.96 3.90
CA LEU A 60 -4.45 -16.35 4.94
C LEU A 60 -4.89 -16.79 6.34
N ARG A 61 -6.20 -16.77 6.62
CA ARG A 61 -6.74 -17.25 7.90
C ARG A 61 -6.53 -18.75 8.13
N ALA A 62 -6.41 -19.53 7.06
CA ALA A 62 -6.03 -20.95 7.13
C ALA A 62 -4.52 -21.17 7.35
N GLY A 63 -3.73 -20.09 7.46
CA GLY A 63 -2.28 -20.16 7.69
C GLY A 63 -1.44 -20.19 6.43
N ASP A 64 -2.02 -19.90 5.25
CA ASP A 64 -1.27 -19.86 3.99
C ASP A 64 -0.34 -18.63 3.95
N SER A 65 0.98 -18.91 4.01
CA SER A 65 2.01 -17.88 3.96
C SER A 65 2.11 -17.19 2.60
N ALA A 66 1.79 -17.87 1.50
CA ALA A 66 1.74 -17.27 0.17
C ALA A 66 0.55 -16.31 0.06
N ALA A 67 -0.60 -16.66 0.64
CA ALA A 67 -1.74 -15.77 0.73
C ALA A 67 -1.43 -14.54 1.61
N ARG A 68 -0.74 -14.72 2.73
CA ARG A 68 -0.25 -13.60 3.57
C ARG A 68 0.63 -12.66 2.76
N LYS A 69 1.62 -13.20 2.04
CA LYS A 69 2.51 -12.41 1.19
C LYS A 69 1.74 -11.64 0.11
N ARG A 70 0.87 -12.32 -0.64
CA ARG A 70 0.03 -11.72 -1.69
C ARG A 70 -0.84 -10.59 -1.15
N MET A 71 -1.45 -10.78 0.03
CA MET A 71 -2.28 -9.76 0.66
C MET A 71 -1.47 -8.52 1.05
N ILE A 72 -0.27 -8.69 1.59
CA ILE A 72 0.62 -7.58 1.94
C ILE A 72 1.05 -6.83 0.67
N GLU A 73 1.59 -7.55 -0.31
CA GLU A 73 2.13 -6.99 -1.54
C GLU A 73 1.09 -6.18 -2.33
N ALA A 74 -0.13 -6.70 -2.47
CA ALA A 74 -1.22 -6.03 -3.18
C ALA A 74 -1.67 -4.71 -2.52
N ASN A 75 -1.35 -4.52 -1.24
CA ASN A 75 -1.76 -3.35 -0.46
C ASN A 75 -0.61 -2.35 -0.21
N LEU A 76 0.59 -2.57 -0.75
CA LEU A 76 1.71 -1.62 -0.57
C LEU A 76 1.39 -0.23 -1.16
N ARG A 77 0.64 -0.16 -2.26
CA ARG A 77 0.19 1.11 -2.85
C ARG A 77 -0.76 1.87 -1.94
N LEU A 78 -1.59 1.17 -1.16
CA LEU A 78 -2.46 1.78 -0.16
C LEU A 78 -1.63 2.46 0.93
N VAL A 79 -0.54 1.84 1.38
CA VAL A 79 0.37 2.43 2.38
C VAL A 79 0.94 3.75 1.89
N VAL A 80 1.41 3.79 0.64
CA VAL A 80 1.92 5.02 0.03
C VAL A 80 0.84 6.10 -0.04
N SER A 81 -0.39 5.73 -0.40
CA SER A 81 -1.54 6.66 -0.44
C SER A 81 -1.86 7.25 0.93
N ALA A 82 -1.77 6.44 1.99
CA ALA A 82 -2.02 6.85 3.36
C ALA A 82 -0.88 7.72 3.91
N ALA A 83 0.35 7.53 3.43
CA ALA A 83 1.51 8.34 3.79
C ALA A 83 1.53 9.72 3.11
N ARG A 84 0.92 9.85 1.92
CA ARG A 84 0.91 11.08 1.11
C ARG A 84 0.59 12.37 1.89
N PRO A 85 -0.44 12.44 2.75
CA PRO A 85 -0.78 13.67 3.46
C PRO A 85 0.27 14.13 4.48
N TYR A 86 1.23 13.27 4.81
CA TYR A 86 2.29 13.50 5.81
C TYR A 86 3.62 13.94 5.18
N ILE A 87 3.72 13.98 3.85
CA ILE A 87 4.91 14.49 3.15
C ILE A 87 5.15 15.97 3.52
N GLY A 88 6.41 16.36 3.64
CA GLY A 88 6.81 17.72 3.99
C GLY A 88 6.64 18.07 5.47
N ARG A 89 6.36 17.08 6.34
CA ARG A 89 6.23 17.27 7.80
C ARG A 89 7.46 16.85 8.60
N GLY A 90 8.63 16.83 7.96
CA GLY A 90 9.91 16.55 8.61
C GLY A 90 10.36 15.09 8.62
N LEU A 91 9.63 14.18 7.96
CA LEU A 91 10.08 12.81 7.68
C LEU A 91 10.11 12.55 6.17
N PRO A 92 11.15 11.87 5.66
CA PRO A 92 11.18 11.39 4.27
C PRO A 92 10.03 10.42 3.98
N LEU A 93 9.62 10.34 2.71
CA LEU A 93 8.52 9.47 2.30
C LEU A 93 8.77 7.99 2.66
N LEU A 94 10.00 7.50 2.44
CA LEU A 94 10.34 6.11 2.74
C LEU A 94 10.22 5.76 4.23
N GLU A 95 10.50 6.70 5.13
CA GLU A 95 10.33 6.50 6.58
C GLU A 95 8.84 6.42 6.96
N LEU A 96 8.01 7.29 6.38
CA LEU A 96 6.55 7.25 6.58
C LEU A 96 5.96 5.92 6.06
N VAL A 97 6.43 5.47 4.90
CA VAL A 97 6.03 4.21 4.28
C VAL A 97 6.50 3.02 5.11
N ALA A 98 7.70 3.04 5.67
CA ALA A 98 8.20 1.98 6.53
C ALA A 98 7.30 1.76 7.76
N GLU A 99 6.92 2.83 8.45
CA GLU A 99 5.98 2.75 9.58
C GLU A 99 4.59 2.28 9.12
N GLY A 100 4.12 2.79 7.98
CA GLY A 100 2.86 2.36 7.37
C GLY A 100 2.85 0.86 7.03
N ASN A 101 3.95 0.32 6.55
CA ASN A 101 4.12 -1.11 6.25
C ASN A 101 4.07 -1.95 7.52
N LEU A 102 4.64 -1.48 8.64
CA LEU A 102 4.48 -2.13 9.95
C LEU A 102 3.01 -2.13 10.41
N GLY A 103 2.28 -1.04 10.14
CA GLY A 103 0.83 -0.98 10.33
C GLY A 103 0.08 -2.01 9.49
N LEU A 104 0.41 -2.10 8.20
CA LEU A 104 -0.17 -3.05 7.25
C LEU A 104 0.03 -4.50 7.70
N LEU A 105 1.25 -4.88 8.09
CA LEU A 105 1.54 -6.24 8.58
C LEU A 105 0.63 -6.62 9.76
N ARG A 106 0.46 -5.70 10.72
CA ARG A 106 -0.42 -5.88 11.89
C ARG A 106 -1.89 -5.95 11.49
N ALA A 107 -2.31 -5.18 10.49
CA ALA A 107 -3.69 -5.18 9.99
C ALA A 107 -4.03 -6.49 9.27
N VAL A 108 -3.12 -6.97 8.42
CA VAL A 108 -3.26 -8.23 7.68
C VAL A 108 -3.40 -9.42 8.62
N GLU A 109 -2.67 -9.45 9.73
CA GLU A 109 -2.78 -10.52 10.75
C GLU A 109 -4.13 -10.57 11.45
N LYS A 110 -4.86 -9.46 11.49
CA LYS A 110 -6.15 -9.32 12.18
C LYS A 110 -7.33 -9.24 11.22
N PHE A 111 -7.08 -9.31 9.91
CA PHE A 111 -8.09 -9.12 8.90
C PHE A 111 -9.10 -10.28 8.90
N ASP A 112 -10.38 -9.94 8.83
CA ASP A 112 -11.48 -10.91 8.77
C ASP A 112 -12.43 -10.54 7.62
N PRO A 113 -12.42 -11.30 6.51
CA PRO A 113 -13.24 -10.99 5.34
C PRO A 113 -14.75 -11.14 5.61
N GLU A 114 -15.13 -11.87 6.66
CA GLU A 114 -16.54 -12.15 6.96
C GLU A 114 -17.22 -10.98 7.70
N ARG A 115 -16.44 -9.98 8.15
CA ARG A 115 -16.99 -8.76 8.79
C ARG A 115 -17.59 -7.77 7.79
N GLY A 116 -17.39 -7.96 6.49
CA GLY A 116 -17.99 -7.14 5.42
C GLY A 116 -17.44 -5.71 5.30
N PHE A 117 -16.27 -5.44 5.89
CA PHE A 117 -15.56 -4.17 5.76
C PHE A 117 -14.35 -4.33 4.83
N ARG A 118 -14.10 -3.30 4.02
CA ARG A 118 -12.89 -3.10 3.23
C ARG A 118 -12.27 -1.77 3.66
#